data_AF-A0A832CKE8-F1
#
_entry.id   AF-A0A832CKE8-F1
#
_cell.length_a   1.000
_cell.length_b   1.000
_cell.length_c   1.000
_cell.angle_alpha   90.00
_cell.angle_beta   90.00
_cell.angle_gamma   90.00
#
_symmetry.space_group_name_H-M   'P 1'
#
loop_
_entity.id
_entity.type
_entity.pdbx_description
1 polymer ?
#
loop_
_entity_poly.entity_id
_entity_poly.type
_entity_poly.pdbx_seq_one_letter_code
_entity_poly.pdbx_strand_id
1 'polypeptide(L)'
;MAFRKTFYESLEQLQQDLDRYVEFYNRERAHQGYRTQGRTPYQAFLDGIAAMPEQREGSATPAVNAVGGTSRASAGGETLEQEVTPEAA
;
A
#
# COMPACT_ATOMS: atom_id res chain seq x y z
N MET A 1 22.66 -8.95 1.51
CA MET A 1 22.37 -8.66 0.08
C MET A 1 21.96 -9.96 -0.59
N ALA A 2 20.66 -10.17 -0.88
CA ALA A 2 20.13 -11.44 -1.40
C ALA A 2 20.27 -11.58 -2.92
N PHE A 3 19.84 -10.58 -3.71
CA PHE A 3 19.77 -10.68 -5.18
C PHE A 3 21.01 -10.20 -5.95
N ARG A 4 21.97 -9.56 -5.27
CA ARG A 4 23.11 -8.88 -5.93
C ARG A 4 24.22 -9.82 -6.43
N LYS A 5 24.08 -11.13 -6.23
CA LYS A 5 25.11 -12.12 -6.54
C LYS A 5 24.74 -13.03 -7.72
N THR A 6 23.49 -12.99 -8.15
CA THR A 6 22.93 -13.89 -9.17
C THR A 6 22.69 -13.09 -10.44
N PHE A 7 23.12 -13.63 -11.58
CA PHE A 7 22.72 -13.13 -12.89
C PHE A 7 21.51 -13.95 -13.34
N TYR A 8 20.41 -13.27 -13.66
CA TYR A 8 19.15 -13.90 -14.04
C TYR A 8 19.05 -13.95 -15.56
N GLU A 9 18.74 -15.12 -16.11
CA GLU A 9 18.63 -15.34 -17.56
C GLU A 9 17.22 -15.07 -18.08
N SER A 10 16.22 -15.06 -17.19
CA SER A 10 14.84 -14.73 -17.51
C SER A 10 14.12 -14.00 -16.37
N LEU A 11 12.98 -13.39 -16.70
CA LEU A 11 12.12 -12.72 -15.71
C LEU A 11 11.48 -13.74 -14.77
N GLU A 12 11.10 -14.91 -15.28
CA GLU A 12 10.49 -15.99 -14.50
C GLU A 12 11.45 -16.49 -13.41
N GLN A 13 12.75 -16.58 -13.72
CA GLN A 13 13.76 -16.97 -12.75
C GLN A 13 13.88 -15.95 -11.61
N LEU A 14 13.87 -14.65 -11.95
CA LEU A 14 13.87 -13.57 -10.95
C LEU A 14 12.61 -13.61 -10.09
N GLN A 15 11.45 -13.81 -10.70
CA GLN A 15 10.18 -13.86 -9.98
C GLN A 15 10.16 -15.02 -8.98
N GLN A 16 10.60 -16.21 -9.39
CA GLN A 16 10.61 -17.38 -8.52
C GLN A 16 11.54 -17.20 -7.31
N ASP A 17 12.72 -16.60 -7.51
CA ASP A 17 13.63 -16.27 -6.41
C ASP A 17 13.07 -15.19 -5.50
N LEU A 18 12.37 -14.19 -6.05
CA LEU A 18 11.71 -13.14 -5.29
C LEU A 18 10.60 -13.73 -4.42
N ASP A 19 9.74 -14.57 -4.98
CA ASP A 19 8.64 -15.22 -4.26
C ASP A 19 9.18 -16.05 -3.08
N ARG A 20 10.23 -16.83 -3.32
CA ARG A 20 10.92 -17.60 -2.28
C ARG A 20 11.51 -16.70 -1.19
N TYR A 21 12.14 -15.59 -1.58
CA TYR A 21 12.74 -14.66 -0.64
C TYR A 21 11.69 -13.99 0.25
N VAL A 22 10.56 -13.56 -0.33
CA VAL A 22 9.45 -12.93 0.39
C VAL A 22 8.83 -13.92 1.38
N GLU A 23 8.59 -15.17 0.96
CA GLU A 23 8.09 -16.23 1.83
C GLU A 23 9.02 -16.44 3.03
N PHE A 24 10.31 -16.69 2.77
CA PHE A 24 11.32 -16.88 3.81
C PHE A 24 11.36 -15.70 4.80
N TYR A 25 11.40 -14.46 4.28
CA TYR A 25 11.52 -13.28 5.12
C TYR A 25 10.28 -13.08 6.00
N ASN A 26 9.09 -13.29 5.45
CA ASN A 26 7.85 -13.03 6.17
C ASN A 26 7.49 -14.15 7.15
N ARG A 27 7.80 -15.41 6.83
CA ARG A 27 7.29 -16.58 7.56
C ARG A 27 8.32 -17.39 8.31
N GLU A 28 9.59 -17.39 7.89
CA GLU A 28 10.62 -18.25 8.51
C GLU A 28 11.59 -17.44 9.36
N ARG A 29 11.81 -16.16 9.03
CA ARG A 29 12.74 -15.31 9.76
C ARG A 29 12.13 -14.77 11.06
N ALA A 30 12.33 -15.52 12.15
CA ALA A 30 12.05 -15.03 13.51
C ALA A 30 13.01 -13.89 13.90
N HIS A 31 12.48 -12.70 14.19
CA HIS A 31 13.29 -11.57 14.64
C HIS A 31 13.51 -11.63 16.16
N GLN A 32 14.78 -11.67 16.59
CA GLN A 32 15.18 -11.76 18.01
C GLN A 32 15.16 -10.41 18.76
N GLY A 33 14.31 -9.46 18.35
CA GLY A 33 14.17 -8.18 19.04
C GLY A 33 13.20 -8.26 20.23
N TYR A 34 13.45 -7.48 21.28
CA TYR A 34 12.54 -7.36 22.44
C TYR A 34 11.10 -7.01 22.04
N ARG A 35 10.92 -6.23 20.96
CA ARG A 35 9.58 -5.85 20.48
C ARG A 35 8.88 -6.96 19.73
N THR A 36 9.65 -7.82 19.06
CA THR A 36 9.12 -8.91 18.23
C THR A 36 8.98 -10.20 19.02
N GLN A 37 9.73 -10.42 20.10
CA GLN A 37 9.65 -11.62 20.96
C GLN A 37 9.73 -12.92 20.15
N GLY A 38 10.59 -12.95 19.13
CA GLY A 38 10.73 -14.11 18.23
C GLY A 38 9.61 -14.26 17.19
N ARG A 39 8.59 -13.40 17.17
CA ARG A 39 7.55 -13.42 16.14
C ARG A 39 8.13 -13.11 14.77
N THR A 40 7.56 -13.75 13.76
CA THR A 40 7.83 -13.42 12.36
C THR A 40 7.03 -12.18 11.94
N PRO A 41 7.44 -11.46 10.89
CA PRO A 41 6.67 -10.33 10.36
C PRO A 41 5.21 -10.72 10.07
N TYR A 42 4.98 -11.91 9.53
CA TYR A 42 3.64 -12.42 9.24
C TYR A 42 2.79 -12.58 10.50
N GLN A 43 3.36 -13.14 11.58
CA GLN A 43 2.65 -13.27 12.86
C GLN A 43 2.30 -11.91 13.47
N ALA A 44 3.25 -10.97 13.48
CA ALA A 44 3.01 -9.62 14.00
C ALA A 44 1.92 -8.88 13.21
N PHE A 45 1.85 -9.11 11.90
CA PHE A 45 0.79 -8.55 11.06
C PHE A 45 -0.59 -9.12 11.41
N LEU A 46 -0.70 -10.45 11.56
CA LEU A 46 -1.96 -11.10 11.97
C LEU A 46 -2.41 -10.65 13.37
N ASP A 47 -1.48 -10.52 14.31
CA ASP A 47 -1.76 -10.00 15.65
C ASP A 47 -2.35 -8.58 15.57
N GLY A 48 -1.82 -7.74 14.67
CA GLY A 48 -2.32 -6.39 14.42
C GLY A 48 -3.73 -6.35 13.82
N ILE A 49 -4.03 -7.25 12.87
CA ILE A 49 -5.38 -7.39 12.31
C ILE A 49 -6.37 -7.82 13.40
N ALA A 50 -5.99 -8.82 14.20
CA ALA A 50 -6.86 -9.34 15.26
C ALA A 50 -7.13 -8.32 16.37
N ALA A 51 -6.20 -7.40 16.63
CA ALA A 51 -6.37 -6.30 17.57
C ALA A 51 -7.22 -5.15 17.03
N MET A 52 -7.50 -5.14 15.73
CA MET A 52 -8.28 -4.09 15.09
C MET A 52 -9.76 -4.31 15.40
N PRO A 53 -10.52 -3.28 15.84
CA PRO A 53 -11.95 -3.43 16.03
C PRO A 53 -12.60 -3.79 14.69
N GLU A 54 -13.56 -4.70 14.74
CA GLU A 54 -14.37 -5.10 13.59
C GLU A 54 -14.86 -3.85 12.85
N GLN A 55 -14.44 -3.70 11.60
CA GLN A 55 -15.00 -2.67 10.73
C GLN A 55 -16.45 -3.09 10.48
N ARG A 56 -17.40 -2.36 11.08
CA ARG A 56 -18.84 -2.53 10.84
C ARG A 56 -19.06 -2.65 9.32
N GLU A 57 -19.51 -3.82 8.86
CA GLU A 57 -19.89 -4.03 7.47
C GLU A 57 -20.92 -2.96 7.08
N GLY A 58 -20.52 -2.02 6.22
CA GLY A 58 -21.37 -0.87 5.93
C GLY A 58 -20.75 0.30 5.16
N SER A 59 -19.60 0.18 4.52
CA SER A 59 -19.16 1.19 3.55
C SER A 59 -18.71 0.52 2.25
N ALA A 60 -19.64 0.50 1.30
CA ALA A 60 -19.40 0.09 -0.07
C ALA A 60 -18.16 0.80 -0.64
N THR A 61 -17.14 0.05 -1.05
CA THR A 61 -16.14 0.57 -1.97
C THR A 61 -16.74 0.46 -3.38
N PRO A 62 -16.87 1.55 -4.17
CA PRO A 62 -17.32 1.41 -5.54
C PRO A 62 -16.20 0.74 -6.34
N ALA A 63 -16.58 -0.24 -7.15
CA ALA A 63 -15.70 -0.97 -8.04
C ALA A 63 -14.91 0.01 -8.94
N VAL A 64 -13.59 0.03 -8.79
CA VAL A 64 -12.69 0.69 -9.74
C VAL A 64 -12.36 -0.30 -10.86
N ASN A 65 -13.14 -0.26 -11.93
CA ASN A 65 -12.75 -0.83 -13.22
C ASN A 65 -12.68 0.30 -14.25
N ALA A 66 -11.49 0.65 -14.70
CA ALA A 66 -11.18 0.91 -16.11
C ALA A 66 -9.74 1.40 -16.28
N VAL A 67 -8.97 0.59 -17.00
CA VAL A 67 -7.86 1.00 -17.88
C VAL A 67 -8.24 2.22 -18.72
N GLY A 68 -7.31 3.16 -18.89
CA GLY A 68 -7.26 4.01 -20.08
C GLY A 68 -7.08 5.50 -19.84
N GLY A 69 -5.93 6.02 -20.32
CA GLY A 69 -5.86 7.37 -20.88
C GLY A 69 -5.40 8.47 -19.94
N THR A 70 -4.09 8.76 -19.97
CA THR A 70 -3.61 10.11 -19.65
C THR A 70 -4.16 11.06 -20.71
N SER A 71 -5.14 11.90 -20.37
CA SER A 71 -5.52 13.04 -21.21
C SER A 71 -5.35 14.34 -20.43
N ARG A 72 -4.43 15.16 -20.96
CA ARG A 72 -4.08 16.50 -20.52
C ARG A 72 -5.26 17.44 -20.81
N ALA A 73 -6.00 17.85 -19.78
CA ALA A 73 -7.01 18.90 -19.94
C ALA A 73 -6.33 20.28 -19.91
N SER A 74 -6.40 20.95 -21.05
CA SER A 74 -5.97 22.32 -21.30
C SER A 74 -7.16 23.26 -21.11
N ALA A 75 -6.92 24.38 -20.40
CA ALA A 75 -7.54 25.70 -20.51
C ALA A 75 -9.06 25.91 -20.28
N GLY A 76 -9.36 27.04 -19.58
CA GLY A 76 -10.67 27.68 -19.42
C GLY A 76 -11.19 27.51 -17.99
N GLY A 77 -11.27 28.49 -17.10
CA GLY A 77 -11.43 29.93 -17.25
C GLY A 77 -12.86 30.29 -16.89
N GLU A 78 -13.13 30.57 -15.61
CA GLU A 78 -14.32 31.29 -15.12
C GLU A 78 -14.10 31.70 -13.66
N THR A 79 -13.74 32.97 -13.47
CA THR A 79 -13.62 33.63 -12.17
C THR A 79 -15.02 34.12 -11.79
N LEU A 80 -15.61 33.61 -10.70
CA LEU A 80 -16.84 34.16 -10.14
C LEU A 80 -16.51 34.89 -8.84
N GLU A 81 -16.61 36.22 -8.90
CA GLU A 81 -16.41 37.12 -7.77
C GLU A 81 -17.54 36.94 -6.76
N GLN A 82 -17.19 36.85 -5.47
CA GLN A 82 -18.16 36.94 -4.37
C GLN A 82 -18.00 38.31 -3.72
N GLU A 83 -18.98 39.18 -3.97
CA GLU A 83 -19.23 40.38 -3.18
C GLU A 83 -19.44 40.02 -1.71
N VAL A 84 -18.69 40.66 -0.81
CA VAL A 84 -18.96 40.67 0.63
C VAL A 84 -19.31 42.10 1.00
N THR A 85 -20.60 42.37 1.22
CA THR A 85 -21.10 43.62 1.81
C THR A 85 -20.75 43.65 3.32
N PRO A 86 -20.48 44.82 3.92
CA PRO A 86 -19.89 44.92 5.26
C PRO A 86 -20.95 44.96 6.37
N GLU A 87 -20.69 44.29 7.49
CA GLU A 87 -21.45 44.42 8.75
C GLU A 87 -20.57 45.08 9.83
N ALA A 88 -21.20 45.98 10.56
CA ALA A 88 -20.63 47.03 11.38
C ALA A 88 -20.02 46.57 12.72
N ALA A 89 -18.96 47.28 13.16
CA ALA A 89 -18.61 47.51 14.57
C ALA A 89 -17.76 48.79 14.68
#